data_AF-A0A022QQ18-F1
#
_entry.id   AF-A0A022QQ18-F1
#
_cell.length_a   1.000
_cell.length_b   1.000
_cell.length_c   1.000
_cell.angle_alpha   90.00
_cell.angle_beta   90.00
_cell.angle_gamma   90.00
#
_symmetry.space_group_name_H-M   'P 1'
#
loop_
_entity.id
_entity.type
_entity.pdbx_description
1 polymer ?
#
loop_
_entity_poly.entity_id
_entity_poly.type
_entity_poly.pdbx_seq_one_letter_code
_entity_poly.pdbx_strand_id
1 'polypeptide(L)'
;MCKKEGMKDFLQILLEIQKKQDSDMPISQKQIKAILQDVVSGRTDTTATNIEWAMAELMNNPEGMRKAQTELCDIVGLNNMVEEFHIPKLKYLEAVIKETMRLHPPGPLLLPKYA
;
A
#
# COMPACT_ATOMS: atom_id res chain seq x y z
N MET A 1 9.48 11.70 -12.52
CA MET A 1 8.76 10.45 -12.89
C MET A 1 9.34 9.92 -14.19
N CYS A 2 10.07 8.80 -14.16
CA CYS A 2 10.48 8.13 -15.39
C CYS A 2 9.21 7.61 -16.10
N LYS A 3 8.92 8.12 -17.30
CA LYS A 3 7.98 7.48 -18.21
C LYS A 3 8.58 6.12 -18.60
N LYS A 4 8.07 5.02 -18.05
CA LYS A 4 8.29 3.68 -18.63
C LYS A 4 7.45 3.59 -19.89
N GLU A 5 8.03 3.95 -21.04
CA GLU A 5 7.44 3.62 -22.33
C GLU A 5 7.31 2.10 -22.44
N GLY A 6 6.07 1.59 -22.38
CA GLY A 6 5.75 0.19 -22.63
C GLY A 6 5.03 -0.57 -21.51
N MET A 7 4.90 -0.02 -20.29
CA MET A 7 4.17 -0.74 -19.22
C MET A 7 2.70 -0.34 -19.23
N LYS A 8 1.82 -1.30 -19.54
CA LYS A 8 0.36 -1.09 -19.52
C LYS A 8 -0.09 -0.81 -18.09
N ASP A 9 -0.87 0.26 -17.92
CA ASP A 9 -1.48 0.54 -16.62
C ASP A 9 -2.66 -0.39 -16.33
N PHE A 10 -3.11 -0.42 -15.07
CA PHE A 10 -4.18 -1.30 -14.62
C PHE A 10 -5.48 -1.13 -15.43
N LEU A 11 -5.85 0.11 -15.79
CA LEU A 11 -7.03 0.38 -16.59
C LEU A 11 -6.87 -0.12 -18.03
N GLN A 12 -5.70 0.10 -18.62
CA GLN A 12 -5.38 -0.41 -19.96
C GLN A 12 -5.49 -1.94 -20.01
N ILE A 13 -5.02 -2.65 -18.98
CA ILE A 13 -5.16 -4.10 -18.87
C ILE A 13 -6.63 -4.52 -18.81
N LEU A 14 -7.45 -3.87 -17.96
CA LEU A 14 -8.88 -4.17 -17.87
C LEU A 14 -9.63 -3.93 -19.19
N LEU A 15 -9.29 -2.85 -19.90
CA LEU A 15 -9.87 -2.54 -21.20
C LEU A 15 -9.45 -3.54 -22.28
N GLU A 16 -8.22 -4.04 -22.24
CA GLU A 16 -7.78 -5.10 -23.15
C GLU A 16 -8.49 -6.43 -22.90
N ILE A 17 -8.69 -6.79 -21.63
CA ILE A 17 -9.45 -7.99 -21.25
C ILE A 17 -10.88 -7.88 -21.77
N GLN A 18 -11.51 -6.71 -21.65
CA GLN A 18 -12.85 -6.49 -22.19
C GLN A 18 -12.91 -6.62 -23.72
N LYS A 19 -11.88 -6.16 -24.44
CA LYS A 19 -11.83 -6.20 -25.91
C LYS A 19 -11.59 -7.60 -26.48
N LYS A 20 -10.85 -8.47 -25.78
CA LYS A 20 -10.53 -9.84 -26.21
C LYS A 20 -11.68 -10.84 -25.95
N GLN A 21 -12.91 -10.41 -26.17
CA GLN A 21 -14.15 -10.99 -25.64
C GLN A 21 -14.50 -12.40 -26.20
N ASP A 22 -13.65 -13.41 -25.94
CA ASP A 22 -13.82 -14.84 -26.24
C ASP A 22 -14.34 -15.65 -25.03
N SER A 23 -14.76 -14.98 -23.95
CA SER A 23 -15.19 -15.64 -22.70
C SER A 23 -16.70 -15.62 -22.52
N ASP A 24 -17.27 -16.71 -21.99
CA ASP A 24 -18.69 -16.86 -21.63
C ASP A 24 -19.22 -15.81 -20.61
N MET A 25 -18.34 -15.04 -19.96
CA MET A 25 -18.70 -14.00 -19.00
C MET A 25 -17.93 -12.69 -19.26
N PRO A 26 -18.39 -11.84 -20.20
CA PRO A 26 -17.70 -10.59 -20.52
C PRO A 26 -17.77 -9.55 -19.40
N ILE A 27 -16.63 -8.91 -19.09
CA ILE A 27 -16.56 -7.81 -18.11
C ILE A 27 -17.17 -6.54 -18.73
N SER A 28 -18.25 -6.05 -18.13
CA SER A 28 -18.93 -4.82 -18.53
C SER A 28 -18.16 -3.55 -18.13
N GLN A 29 -18.38 -2.45 -18.84
CA GLN A 29 -17.86 -1.13 -18.47
C GLN A 29 -18.25 -0.70 -17.05
N LYS A 30 -19.46 -1.05 -16.59
CA LYS A 30 -19.93 -0.79 -15.23
C LYS A 30 -19.08 -1.54 -14.19
N GLN A 31 -18.73 -2.79 -14.46
CA GLN A 31 -17.86 -3.58 -13.59
C GLN A 31 -16.43 -3.04 -13.57
N ILE A 32 -15.86 -2.63 -14.72
CA ILE A 32 -14.54 -1.99 -14.76
C ILE A 32 -14.53 -0.73 -13.88
N LYS A 33 -15.56 0.12 -14.01
CA LYS A 33 -15.69 1.32 -13.18
C LYS A 33 -15.80 0.98 -11.69
N ALA A 34 -16.61 -0.02 -11.33
CA ALA A 34 -16.77 -0.45 -9.93
C ALA A 34 -15.45 -0.96 -9.35
N ILE A 35 -14.73 -1.83 -10.07
CA ILE A 35 -13.42 -2.35 -9.66
C ILE A 35 -12.43 -1.20 -9.43
N LEU A 36 -12.38 -0.23 -10.36
CA LEU A 36 -11.49 0.92 -10.22
C LEU A 36 -11.84 1.77 -8.99
N GLN A 37 -13.13 1.97 -8.74
CA GLN A 37 -13.61 2.69 -7.57
C GLN A 37 -13.21 1.96 -6.28
N ASP A 38 -13.41 0.64 -6.19
CA ASP A 38 -13.06 -0.16 -5.02
C ASP A 38 -11.55 -0.11 -4.72
N VAL A 39 -10.70 -0.20 -5.75
CA VAL A 39 -9.24 -0.11 -5.60
C VAL A 39 -8.80 1.26 -5.07
N VAL A 40 -9.40 2.34 -5.57
CA VAL A 40 -9.05 3.71 -5.15
C VAL A 40 -9.56 3.99 -3.74
N SER A 41 -10.81 3.65 -3.45
CA SER A 41 -11.42 3.85 -2.13
C SER A 41 -10.72 3.00 -1.07
N GLY A 42 -10.47 1.72 -1.33
CA GLY A 42 -9.83 0.81 -0.37
C GLY A 42 -8.40 1.20 -0.01
N ARG A 43 -7.66 1.84 -0.93
CA ARG A 43 -6.26 2.23 -0.70
C ARG A 43 -6.11 3.54 0.06
N THR A 44 -6.93 4.53 -0.26
CA THR A 44 -6.65 5.93 0.13
C THR A 44 -6.74 6.11 1.64
N ASP A 45 -7.90 5.82 2.22
CA ASP A 45 -8.14 6.06 3.65
C ASP A 45 -7.30 5.13 4.52
N THR A 46 -7.16 3.86 4.12
CA THR A 46 -6.44 2.85 4.91
C THR A 46 -4.94 3.15 5.03
N THR A 47 -4.30 3.54 3.93
CA THR A 47 -2.87 3.87 3.94
C THR A 47 -2.58 5.19 4.64
N ALA A 48 -3.43 6.21 4.44
CA ALA A 48 -3.29 7.48 5.13
C ALA A 48 -3.39 7.31 6.66
N THR A 49 -4.45 6.66 7.14
CA THR A 49 -4.64 6.38 8.57
C THR A 49 -3.49 5.59 9.17
N ASN A 50 -2.96 4.59 8.44
CA ASN A 50 -1.82 3.81 8.94
C ASN A 50 -0.55 4.66 9.08
N ILE A 51 -0.26 5.56 8.13
CA ILE A 51 0.89 6.46 8.20
C ILE A 51 0.72 7.48 9.33
N GLU A 52 -0.48 8.04 9.49
CA GLU A 52 -0.80 8.99 10.55
C GLU A 52 -0.55 8.37 11.94
N TRP A 53 -1.07 7.17 12.18
CA TRP A 53 -0.83 6.47 13.44
C TRP A 53 0.62 6.04 13.62
N ALA A 54 1.30 5.57 12.57
CA ALA A 54 2.71 5.18 12.66
C ALA A 54 3.57 6.37 13.09
N MET A 55 3.34 7.54 12.49
CA MET A 55 4.03 8.77 12.87
C MET A 55 3.66 9.21 14.28
N ALA A 56 2.38 9.16 14.67
CA ALA A 56 1.94 9.51 16.01
C ALA A 56 2.62 8.64 17.10
N GLU A 57 2.65 7.32 16.90
CA GLU A 57 3.30 6.37 17.82
C GLU A 57 4.83 6.58 17.90
N LEU A 58 5.48 6.85 16.77
CA LEU A 58 6.92 7.15 16.76
C LEU A 58 7.23 8.48 17.46
N MET A 59 6.42 9.53 17.25
CA MET A 59 6.59 10.82 17.92
C MET A 59 6.38 10.70 19.44
N ASN A 60 5.48 9.82 19.88
CA ASN A 60 5.25 9.52 21.29
C ASN A 60 6.35 8.63 21.89
N ASN A 61 7.14 7.94 21.08
CA ASN A 61 8.24 7.07 21.51
C ASN A 61 9.59 7.45 20.85
N PRO A 62 10.31 8.44 21.41
CA PRO A 62 11.57 8.93 20.85
C PRO A 62 12.65 7.85 20.68
N GLU A 63 12.71 6.85 21.58
CA GLU A 63 13.64 5.73 21.45
C GLU A 63 13.29 4.84 20.25
N GLY A 64 11.99 4.62 19.99
CA GLY A 64 11.54 3.91 18.81
C GLY A 64 11.85 4.67 17.52
N MET A 65 11.61 5.99 17.50
CA MET A 65 11.97 6.85 16.38
C MET A 65 13.47 6.80 16.08
N ARG A 66 14.32 6.90 17.11
CA ARG A 66 15.77 6.83 16.96
C ARG A 66 16.21 5.50 16.36
N LYS A 67 15.65 4.37 16.83
CA LYS A 67 15.96 3.04 16.28
C LYS A 67 15.59 2.90 14.81
N ALA A 68 14.41 3.40 14.41
CA ALA A 68 13.98 3.38 13.02
C ALA A 68 14.89 4.24 12.13
N GLN A 69 15.27 5.43 12.59
CA GLN A 69 16.21 6.30 11.89
C GLN A 69 17.61 5.67 11.77
N THR A 70 18.12 5.05 12.84
CA THR A 70 19.39 4.32 12.80
C THR A 70 19.35 3.18 11.79
N GLU A 71 18.29 2.36 11.80
CA GLU A 71 18.14 1.28 10.81
C GLU A 71 18.14 1.81 9.37
N LEU A 72 17.44 2.91 9.10
CA LEU A 72 17.45 3.56 7.79
C LEU A 72 18.84 4.09 7.41
N CYS A 73 19.55 4.71 8.35
CA CYS A 73 20.91 5.21 8.10
C CYS A 73 21.88 4.07 7.79
N ASP A 74 21.77 2.94 8.49
CA ASP A 74 22.67 1.80 8.34
C ASP A 74 22.41 1.03 7.03
N ILE A 75 21.15 0.89 6.63
CA ILE A 75 20.77 0.05 5.47
C ILE A 75 20.71 0.86 4.17
N VAL A 76 20.19 2.08 4.21
CA VAL A 76 19.95 2.92 3.03
C VAL A 76 21.07 3.95 2.87
N GLY A 77 21.53 4.55 3.97
CA GLY A 77 22.50 5.64 3.98
C GLY A 77 21.85 7.03 3.99
N LEU A 78 22.51 7.99 4.64
CA LEU A 78 21.95 9.31 4.97
C LEU A 78 21.46 10.14 3.77
N ASN A 79 22.06 9.95 2.59
CA ASN A 79 21.81 10.76 1.40
C ASN A 79 21.19 9.96 0.25
N ASN A 80 20.72 8.74 0.53
CA ASN A 80 20.16 7.85 -0.47
C ASN A 80 18.64 7.75 -0.32
N MET A 81 17.96 7.50 -1.44
CA MET A 81 16.53 7.23 -1.43
C MET A 81 16.28 5.76 -1.13
N VAL A 82 15.19 5.47 -0.40
CA VAL A 82 14.73 4.10 -0.20
C VAL A 82 14.33 3.50 -1.55
N GLU A 83 14.77 2.26 -1.78
CA GLU A 83 14.47 1.49 -3.00
C GLU A 83 13.86 0.15 -2.60
N GLU A 84 13.20 -0.53 -3.54
CA GLU A 84 12.43 -1.75 -3.28
C GLU A 84 13.28 -2.87 -2.66
N PHE A 85 14.55 -2.99 -3.07
CA PHE A 85 15.46 -4.01 -2.52
C PHE A 85 15.94 -3.72 -1.08
N HIS A 86 15.76 -2.49 -0.58
CA HIS A 86 16.06 -2.15 0.81
C HIS A 86 14.98 -2.65 1.76
N ILE A 87 13.71 -2.67 1.32
CA ILE A 87 12.54 -2.98 2.16
C ILE A 87 12.67 -4.29 2.95
N PRO A 88 13.13 -5.43 2.37
CA PRO A 88 13.25 -6.67 3.13
C PRO A 88 14.27 -6.63 4.27
N LYS A 89 15.20 -5.66 4.26
CA LYS A 89 16.24 -5.50 5.27
C LYS A 89 15.81 -4.61 6.44
N LEU A 90 14.81 -3.76 6.25
CA LEU A 90 14.29 -2.81 7.26
C LEU A 90 13.34 -3.52 8.24
N LYS A 91 13.89 -4.39 9.09
CA LYS A 91 13.12 -5.27 9.99
C LYS A 91 12.45 -4.52 11.12
N TYR A 92 13.11 -3.52 11.68
CA TYR A 92 12.55 -2.69 12.73
C TYR A 92 11.44 -1.81 12.19
N LEU A 93 11.63 -1.17 11.03
CA LEU A 93 10.56 -0.41 10.38
C LEU A 93 9.36 -1.29 10.02
N GLU A 94 9.59 -2.52 9.54
CA GLU A 94 8.53 -3.52 9.32
C GLU A 94 7.77 -3.83 10.63
N ALA A 95 8.49 -3.98 11.74
CA ALA A 95 7.89 -4.21 13.06
C ALA A 95 7.07 -3.00 13.55
N VAL A 96 7.54 -1.77 13.31
CA VAL A 96 6.80 -0.53 13.63
C VAL A 96 5.45 -0.53 12.90
N ILE A 97 5.43 -0.77 11.59
CA ILE A 97 4.18 -0.81 10.82
C ILE A 97 3.23 -1.90 11.34
N LYS A 98 3.75 -3.10 11.63
CA LYS A 98 2.93 -4.19 12.17
C LYS A 98 2.34 -3.85 13.54
N GLU A 99 3.12 -3.22 14.41
CA GLU A 99 2.66 -2.83 15.74
C GLU A 99 1.63 -1.70 15.67
N THR A 100 1.83 -0.72 14.79
CA THR A 100 0.83 0.31 14.50
C THR A 100 -0.48 -0.33 14.05
N MET A 101 -0.45 -1.29 13.13
CA MET A 101 -1.67 -1.98 12.69
C MET A 101 -2.30 -2.84 13.80
N ARG A 102 -1.52 -3.35 14.76
CA ARG A 102 -2.02 -4.08 15.92
C ARG A 102 -2.77 -3.17 16.90
N LEU A 103 -2.27 -1.95 17.10
CA LEU A 103 -2.86 -0.95 17.99
C LEU A 103 -4.03 -0.20 17.34
N HIS A 104 -3.85 0.21 16.09
CA HIS A 104 -4.74 1.12 15.35
C HIS A 104 -5.08 0.57 13.96
N PRO A 105 -5.81 -0.56 13.87
CA PRO A 105 -6.18 -1.14 12.58
C PRO A 105 -7.10 -0.17 11.80
N PRO A 106 -6.81 0.20 10.54
CA PRO A 106 -7.67 1.10 9.74
C PRO A 106 -9.09 0.55 9.45
N GLY A 107 -9.33 -0.73 9.74
CA GLY A 107 -10.64 -1.37 9.69
C GLY A 107 -10.83 -2.27 10.92
N PRO A 108 -11.17 -1.72 12.10
CA PRO A 108 -11.29 -2.50 13.33
C PRO A 108 -12.45 -3.49 13.28
N LEU A 109 -13.48 -3.17 12.50
CA LEU A 109 -14.60 -4.05 12.19
C LEU A 109 -14.54 -4.42 10.71
N LEU A 110 -14.38 -5.71 10.43
CA LEU A 110 -14.42 -6.24 9.08
C LEU A 110 -15.83 -6.16 8.50
N LEU A 111 -15.94 -6.29 7.17
CA LEU A 111 -17.24 -6.34 6.49
C LEU A 111 -18.10 -7.50 7.04
N PRO A 112 -19.42 -7.30 7.21
CA PRO A 112 -20.33 -8.36 7.62
C PRO A 112 -20.24 -9.58 6.71
N LYS A 113 -20.14 -10.76 7.32
CA LYS A 113 -20.28 -12.04 6.62
C LYS A 113 -21.72 -12.49 6.74
N TYR A 114 -22.42 -12.58 5.61
CA TYR A 114 -23.73 -13.21 5.55
C TYR A 114 -23.54 -14.69 5.20
N ALA A 115 -24.23 -15.58 5.93
CA ALA A 115 -24.22 -17.03 5.70
C ALA A 115 -25.28 -17.43 4.68
#